data_AF-A0AAW1JXX9-F1
#
_entry.id   AF-A0AAW1JXX9-F1
#
_cell.length_a   1.000
_cell.length_b   1.000
_cell.length_c   1.000
_cell.angle_alpha   90.00
_cell.angle_beta   90.00
_cell.angle_gamma   90.00
#
_symmetry.space_group_name_H-M   'P 1'
#
loop_
_entity.id
_entity.type
_entity.pdbx_description
1 polymer ?
#
loop_
_entity_poly.entity_id
_entity_poly.type
_entity_poly.pdbx_seq_one_letter_code
_entity_poly.pdbx_strand_id
1 'polypeptide(L)'
;MLAVAAKITETETCEDMNELSKVAKTAKIQNTRERMNELSKVAKTAKIQNTRERRKAVCRDEARFQHKQTVLHEEANNIEEEYSLLQKVHLNIQKNQQLAISGLEEQAKRMKMHSDYKFPPIEKGTTVTIPVPDVDRSKGDLRNLIGIVMEVTPDSFYNTKLEQKLVRFQIYIAVVRLPHVLPIS
;
A
#
# COMPACT_ATOMS: atom_id res chain seq x y z
N MET A 1 -8.64 -62.50 101.88
CA MET A 1 -8.02 -61.33 101.22
C MET A 1 -7.64 -61.58 99.75
N LEU A 2 -7.34 -62.82 99.31
CA LEU A 2 -6.98 -63.09 97.90
C LEU A 2 -8.08 -62.86 96.84
N ALA A 3 -9.36 -63.05 97.18
CA ALA A 3 -10.46 -62.91 96.20
C ALA A 3 -10.76 -61.44 95.79
N VAL A 4 -10.28 -60.47 96.57
CA VAL A 4 -10.48 -59.04 96.29
C VAL A 4 -9.44 -58.55 95.28
N ALA A 5 -8.20 -59.04 95.35
CA ALA A 5 -7.13 -58.64 94.43
C ALA A 5 -7.36 -59.10 92.99
N ALA A 6 -7.83 -60.34 92.77
CA ALA A 6 -8.12 -60.86 91.43
C ALA A 6 -9.28 -60.12 90.74
N LYS A 7 -10.26 -59.67 91.52
CA LYS A 7 -11.44 -58.96 91.03
C LYS A 7 -11.13 -57.51 90.65
N ILE A 8 -10.17 -56.90 91.34
CA ILE A 8 -9.63 -55.57 91.01
C ILE A 8 -8.80 -55.65 89.72
N THR A 9 -7.97 -56.69 89.55
CA THR A 9 -7.14 -56.85 88.33
C THR A 9 -7.93 -57.14 87.05
N GLU A 10 -9.06 -57.85 87.12
CA GLU A 10 -9.93 -58.09 85.95
C GLU A 10 -10.75 -56.85 85.56
N THR A 11 -11.17 -56.03 86.54
CA THR A 11 -11.88 -54.78 86.25
C THR A 11 -10.96 -53.72 85.68
N GLU A 12 -9.74 -53.60 86.20
CA GLU A 12 -8.74 -52.63 85.72
C GLU A 12 -8.29 -52.95 84.27
N THR A 13 -8.07 -54.22 83.93
CA THR A 13 -7.69 -54.62 82.55
C THR A 13 -8.81 -54.48 81.52
N CYS A 14 -10.08 -54.60 81.93
CA CYS A 14 -11.26 -54.40 81.08
C CYS A 14 -11.54 -52.90 80.83
N GLU A 15 -11.32 -52.06 81.84
CA GLU A 15 -11.43 -50.61 81.73
C GLU A 15 -10.35 -50.04 80.79
N ASP A 16 -9.10 -50.51 80.91
CA ASP A 16 -7.99 -50.11 80.05
C ASP A 16 -8.21 -50.45 78.56
N MET A 17 -8.78 -51.62 78.26
CA MET A 17 -9.10 -52.02 76.88
C MET A 17 -10.25 -51.19 76.26
N ASN A 18 -11.21 -50.75 77.09
CA ASN A 18 -12.30 -49.88 76.65
C ASN A 18 -11.83 -48.43 76.44
N GLU A 19 -10.95 -47.94 77.31
CA GLU A 19 -10.24 -46.66 77.17
C GLU A 19 -9.42 -46.62 75.86
N LEU A 20 -8.59 -47.63 75.59
CA LEU A 20 -7.81 -47.73 74.35
C LEU A 20 -8.69 -47.76 73.09
N SER A 21 -9.84 -48.42 73.14
CA SER A 21 -10.83 -48.44 72.04
C SER A 21 -11.43 -47.06 71.77
N LYS A 22 -11.74 -46.30 72.82
CA LYS A 22 -12.23 -44.92 72.70
C LYS A 22 -11.14 -44.00 72.14
N VAL A 23 -9.90 -44.12 72.62
CA VAL A 23 -8.74 -43.36 72.13
C VAL A 23 -8.45 -43.65 70.66
N ALA A 24 -8.52 -44.93 70.24
CA ALA A 24 -8.34 -45.29 68.83
C ALA A 24 -9.44 -44.72 67.92
N LYS A 25 -10.69 -44.64 68.40
CA LYS A 25 -11.81 -44.01 67.67
C LYS A 25 -11.64 -42.49 67.58
N THR A 26 -11.25 -41.82 68.67
CA THR A 26 -11.04 -40.36 68.67
C THR A 26 -9.84 -39.98 67.79
N ALA A 27 -8.76 -40.76 67.79
CA ALA A 27 -7.62 -40.57 66.90
C ALA A 27 -8.01 -40.70 65.41
N LYS A 28 -8.84 -41.69 65.06
CA LYS A 28 -9.38 -41.83 63.69
C LYS A 28 -10.25 -40.64 63.28
N ILE A 29 -11.08 -40.12 64.19
CA ILE A 29 -11.92 -38.94 63.95
C ILE A 29 -11.07 -37.67 63.79
N GLN A 30 -10.02 -37.52 64.60
CA GLN A 30 -9.11 -36.39 64.52
C GLN A 30 -8.33 -36.40 63.20
N ASN A 31 -7.79 -37.55 62.81
CA ASN A 31 -7.08 -37.71 61.53
C ASN A 31 -7.99 -37.42 60.33
N THR A 32 -9.25 -37.89 60.35
CA THR A 32 -10.22 -37.57 59.29
C THR A 32 -10.57 -36.09 59.24
N ARG A 33 -10.71 -35.40 60.39
CA ARG A 33 -10.90 -33.94 60.44
C ARG A 33 -9.71 -33.17 59.88
N GLU A 34 -8.49 -33.58 60.22
CA GLU A 34 -7.26 -32.98 59.70
C GLU A 34 -7.18 -33.15 58.17
N ARG A 35 -7.47 -34.36 57.66
CA ARG A 35 -7.56 -34.60 56.21
C ARG A 35 -8.62 -33.75 55.54
N MET A 36 -9.80 -33.58 56.15
CA MET A 36 -10.85 -32.69 55.62
C MET A 36 -10.41 -31.21 55.60
N ASN A 37 -9.69 -30.76 56.63
CA ASN A 37 -9.16 -29.40 56.69
C ASN A 37 -8.08 -29.16 55.62
N GLU A 38 -7.18 -30.11 55.41
CA GLU A 38 -6.17 -30.03 54.36
C GLU A 38 -6.80 -30.07 52.96
N LEU A 39 -7.78 -30.97 52.73
CA LEU A 39 -8.54 -30.99 51.48
C LEU A 39 -9.26 -29.65 51.22
N SER A 40 -9.81 -29.02 52.26
CA SER A 40 -10.43 -27.68 52.16
C SER A 40 -9.42 -26.60 51.77
N LYS A 41 -8.21 -26.61 52.34
CA LYS A 41 -7.12 -25.68 51.96
C LYS A 41 -6.66 -25.90 50.51
N VAL A 42 -6.46 -27.15 50.12
CA VAL A 42 -6.08 -27.52 48.74
C VAL A 42 -7.15 -27.09 47.73
N ALA A 43 -8.44 -27.31 48.03
CA ALA A 43 -9.53 -26.87 47.16
C ALA A 43 -9.58 -25.34 47.00
N LYS A 44 -9.31 -24.57 48.07
CA LYS A 44 -9.26 -23.10 48.01
C LYS A 44 -8.10 -22.61 47.16
N THR A 45 -6.91 -23.17 47.35
CA THR A 45 -5.71 -22.79 46.58
C THR A 45 -5.86 -23.14 45.10
N ALA A 46 -6.43 -24.30 44.76
CA ALA A 46 -6.73 -24.69 43.38
C ALA A 46 -7.72 -23.73 42.69
N LYS A 47 -8.77 -23.30 43.40
CA LYS A 47 -9.73 -22.29 42.88
C LYS A 47 -9.05 -20.95 42.58
N ILE A 48 -8.18 -20.49 43.49
CA ILE A 48 -7.41 -19.24 43.31
C ILE A 48 -6.46 -19.37 42.12
N GLN A 49 -5.75 -20.48 42.00
CA GLN A 49 -4.82 -20.76 40.92
C GLN A 49 -5.54 -20.75 39.55
N ASN A 50 -6.66 -21.46 39.43
CA ASN A 50 -7.46 -21.49 38.19
C ASN A 50 -7.97 -20.09 37.82
N THR A 51 -8.43 -19.31 38.81
CA THR A 51 -8.85 -17.92 38.59
C THR A 51 -7.69 -17.04 38.12
N ARG A 52 -6.49 -17.23 38.68
CA ARG A 52 -5.28 -16.51 38.27
C ARG A 52 -4.84 -16.88 36.86
N GLU A 53 -4.90 -18.15 36.49
CA GLU A 53 -4.57 -18.63 35.15
C GLU A 53 -5.54 -18.09 34.10
N ARG A 54 -6.84 -18.08 34.42
CA ARG A 54 -7.87 -17.43 33.58
C ARG A 54 -7.59 -15.94 33.38
N ARG A 55 -7.28 -15.20 34.46
CA ARG A 55 -6.91 -13.78 34.36
C ARG A 55 -5.67 -13.57 33.49
N LYS A 56 -4.63 -14.40 33.64
CA LYS A 56 -3.43 -14.33 32.79
C LYS A 56 -3.73 -14.61 31.33
N ALA A 57 -4.64 -15.53 31.02
CA ALA A 57 -5.07 -15.79 29.65
C ALA A 57 -5.76 -14.57 29.04
N VAL A 58 -6.73 -13.99 29.75
CA VAL A 58 -7.42 -12.77 29.33
C VAL A 58 -6.43 -11.62 29.11
N CYS A 59 -5.48 -11.39 30.03
CA CYS A 59 -4.46 -10.35 29.85
C CYS A 59 -3.59 -10.56 28.59
N ARG A 60 -3.27 -11.82 28.24
CA ARG A 60 -2.49 -12.12 27.02
C ARG A 60 -3.31 -11.87 25.76
N ASP A 61 -4.58 -12.27 25.77
CA ASP A 61 -5.46 -12.10 24.62
C ASP A 61 -5.75 -10.61 24.37
N GLU A 62 -5.96 -9.83 25.44
CA GLU A 62 -6.07 -8.37 25.37
C GLU A 62 -4.80 -7.74 24.77
N ALA A 63 -3.62 -8.11 25.27
CA ALA A 63 -2.36 -7.61 24.74
C ALA A 63 -2.16 -7.94 23.25
N ARG A 64 -2.57 -9.14 22.82
CA ARG A 64 -2.54 -9.55 21.40
C ARG A 64 -3.50 -8.72 20.55
N PHE A 65 -4.71 -8.47 21.06
CA PHE A 65 -5.70 -7.66 20.36
C PHE A 65 -5.23 -6.22 20.19
N GLN A 66 -4.70 -5.61 21.25
CA GLN A 66 -4.14 -4.26 21.22
C GLN A 66 -2.98 -4.17 20.22
N HIS A 67 -2.04 -5.13 20.26
CA HIS A 67 -0.94 -5.16 19.29
C HIS A 67 -1.43 -5.32 17.84
N LYS A 68 -2.46 -6.14 17.61
CA LYS A 68 -3.06 -6.27 16.27
C LYS A 68 -3.70 -4.95 15.81
N GLN A 69 -4.38 -4.22 16.70
CA GLN A 69 -4.91 -2.90 16.35
C GLN A 69 -3.81 -1.91 16.00
N THR A 70 -2.70 -1.88 16.76
CA THR A 70 -1.60 -0.94 16.47
C THR A 70 -0.94 -1.23 15.11
N VAL A 71 -0.69 -2.50 14.80
CA VAL A 71 -0.10 -2.89 13.50
C VAL A 71 -1.00 -2.46 12.34
N LEU A 72 -2.31 -2.72 12.43
CA LEU A 72 -3.26 -2.31 11.39
C LEU A 72 -3.32 -0.79 11.21
N HIS A 73 -3.20 -0.02 12.30
CA HIS A 73 -3.18 1.43 12.23
C HIS A 73 -1.89 1.96 11.58
N GLU A 74 -0.74 1.36 11.89
CA GLU A 74 0.53 1.72 11.24
C GLU A 74 0.50 1.40 9.74
N GLU A 75 -0.04 0.23 9.37
CA GLU A 75 -0.24 -0.14 7.96
C GLU A 75 -1.15 0.84 7.23
N ALA A 76 -2.26 1.25 7.83
CA ALA A 76 -3.18 2.23 7.26
C ALA A 76 -2.52 3.60 7.03
N ASN A 77 -1.74 4.08 8.00
CA ASN A 77 -1.01 5.34 7.89
C ASN A 77 0.01 5.30 6.74
N ASN A 78 0.77 4.21 6.64
CA ASN A 78 1.77 4.04 5.57
C ASN A 78 1.12 4.07 4.18
N ILE A 79 -0.04 3.43 4.02
CA ILE A 79 -0.80 3.44 2.75
C ILE A 79 -1.27 4.86 2.43
N GLU A 80 -1.76 5.62 3.42
CA GLU A 80 -2.22 6.99 3.22
C GLU A 80 -1.07 7.92 2.79
N GLU A 81 0.10 7.78 3.40
CA GLU A 81 1.31 8.53 3.02
C GLU A 81 1.76 8.22 1.59
N GLU A 82 1.77 6.93 1.21
CA GLU A 82 2.12 6.51 -0.16
C GLU A 82 1.14 7.06 -1.18
N TYR A 83 -0.17 7.03 -0.88
CA TYR A 83 -1.20 7.59 -1.75
C TYR A 83 -1.05 9.12 -1.91
N SER A 84 -0.71 9.83 -0.83
CA SER A 84 -0.42 11.27 -0.86
C SER A 84 0.77 11.61 -1.77
N LEU A 85 1.84 10.80 -1.71
CA LEU A 85 3.00 10.96 -2.58
C LEU A 85 2.67 10.71 -4.05
N LEU A 86 1.92 9.63 -4.34
CA LEU A 86 1.47 9.31 -5.70
C LEU A 86 0.62 10.44 -6.30
N GLN A 87 -0.28 11.02 -5.51
CA GLN A 87 -1.11 12.14 -5.96
C GLN A 87 -0.26 13.37 -6.33
N LYS A 88 0.77 13.68 -5.54
CA LYS A 88 1.71 14.78 -5.85
C LYS A 88 2.46 14.55 -7.15
N VAL A 89 2.95 13.32 -7.37
CA VAL A 89 3.65 12.95 -8.61
C VAL A 89 2.72 13.09 -9.81
N HIS A 90 1.48 12.61 -9.71
CA HIS A 90 0.49 12.71 -10.78
C HIS A 90 0.22 14.17 -11.17
N LEU A 91 0.01 15.05 -10.18
CA LEU A 91 -0.22 16.48 -10.41
C LEU A 91 0.99 17.15 -11.07
N ASN A 92 2.21 16.80 -10.67
CA ASN A 92 3.43 17.34 -11.27
C ASN A 92 3.57 16.92 -12.74
N ILE A 93 3.27 15.67 -13.07
CA ILE A 93 3.30 15.18 -14.45
C ILE A 93 2.29 15.95 -15.31
N GLN A 94 1.04 16.10 -14.84
CA GLN A 94 0.01 16.85 -15.55
C GLN A 94 0.43 18.31 -15.77
N LYS A 95 0.97 18.96 -14.74
CA LYS A 95 1.47 20.33 -14.83
C LYS A 95 2.59 20.45 -15.87
N ASN A 96 3.56 19.54 -15.84
CA ASN A 96 4.68 19.53 -16.79
C ASN A 96 4.21 19.28 -18.22
N GLN A 97 3.22 18.40 -18.42
CA GLN A 97 2.60 18.19 -19.73
C GLN A 97 1.92 19.47 -20.24
N GLN A 98 1.16 20.17 -19.41
CA GLN A 98 0.52 21.44 -19.79
C GLN A 98 1.56 22.50 -20.15
N LEU A 99 2.64 22.62 -19.37
CA LEU A 99 3.73 23.54 -19.66
C LEU A 99 4.44 23.20 -20.98
N ALA A 100 4.68 21.91 -21.24
CA ALA A 100 5.28 21.47 -22.49
C ALA A 100 4.40 21.80 -23.69
N ILE A 101 3.09 21.55 -23.61
CA ILE A 101 2.12 21.89 -24.67
C ILE A 101 2.12 23.41 -24.90
N SER A 102 2.01 24.20 -23.84
CA SER A 102 2.02 25.67 -23.94
C SER A 102 3.31 26.20 -24.56
N GLY A 103 4.47 25.64 -24.18
CA GLY A 103 5.76 26.00 -24.75
C GLY A 103 5.85 25.68 -26.25
N LEU A 104 5.33 24.52 -26.68
CA LEU A 104 5.26 24.14 -28.09
C LEU A 104 4.33 25.07 -28.88
N GLU A 105 3.17 25.43 -28.33
CA GLU A 105 2.24 26.38 -28.96
C GLU A 105 2.85 27.78 -29.10
N GLU A 106 3.58 28.25 -28.09
CA GLU A 106 4.25 29.55 -28.14
C GLU A 106 5.38 29.53 -29.18
N GLN A 107 6.17 28.45 -29.21
CA GLN A 107 7.21 28.27 -30.22
C GLN A 107 6.62 28.26 -31.64
N ALA A 108 5.55 27.50 -31.84
CA ALA A 108 4.78 27.43 -33.08
C ALA A 108 4.31 28.84 -33.52
N LYS A 109 3.72 29.63 -32.62
CA LYS A 109 3.33 31.03 -32.90
C LYS A 109 4.53 31.90 -33.30
N ARG A 110 5.65 31.81 -32.59
CA ARG A 110 6.88 32.56 -32.92
C ARG A 110 7.42 32.18 -34.30
N MET A 111 7.45 30.88 -34.60
CA MET A 111 7.89 30.38 -35.91
C MET A 111 6.96 30.87 -37.03
N LYS A 112 5.64 30.91 -36.79
CA LYS A 112 4.67 31.50 -37.71
C LYS A 112 4.99 32.94 -38.04
N MET A 113 5.07 33.78 -37.00
CA MET A 113 5.28 35.23 -37.16
C MET A 113 6.58 35.51 -37.91
N HIS A 114 7.64 34.75 -37.62
CA HIS A 114 8.90 34.89 -38.32
C HIS A 114 8.81 34.47 -39.79
N SER A 115 8.07 33.40 -40.09
CA SER A 115 7.84 32.93 -41.46
C SER A 115 7.02 33.95 -42.25
N ASP A 116 5.90 34.41 -41.71
CA ASP A 116 4.99 35.37 -42.35
C ASP A 116 5.68 36.72 -42.60
N TYR A 117 6.63 37.12 -41.75
CA TYR A 117 7.46 38.30 -41.97
C TYR A 117 8.44 38.13 -43.13
N LYS A 118 9.00 36.93 -43.30
CA LYS A 118 10.08 36.66 -44.26
C LYS A 118 9.59 36.23 -45.64
N PHE A 119 8.42 35.58 -45.70
CA PHE A 119 7.89 34.97 -46.92
C PHE A 119 6.45 35.42 -47.17
N PRO A 120 6.08 35.70 -48.44
CA PRO A 120 4.70 36.01 -48.79
C PRO A 120 3.79 34.77 -48.63
N PRO A 121 2.48 34.97 -48.45
CA PRO A 121 1.50 33.87 -48.37
C PRO A 121 1.59 32.94 -49.58
N ILE A 122 1.44 31.63 -49.33
CA ILE A 122 1.54 30.59 -50.36
C ILE A 122 0.15 30.19 -50.82
N GLU A 123 -0.06 30.15 -52.14
CA GLU A 123 -1.32 29.69 -52.72
C GLU A 123 -1.41 28.16 -52.74
N LYS A 124 -2.65 27.66 -52.64
CA LYS A 124 -2.95 26.25 -52.84
C LYS A 124 -2.48 25.78 -54.23
N GLY A 125 -1.88 24.61 -54.29
CA GLY A 125 -1.28 24.04 -55.50
C GLY A 125 0.19 24.38 -55.70
N THR A 126 0.78 25.25 -54.86
CA THR A 126 2.21 25.57 -54.95
C THR A 126 3.06 24.39 -54.47
N THR A 127 4.10 24.06 -55.24
CA THR A 127 5.13 23.09 -54.84
C THR A 127 6.12 23.75 -53.87
N VAL A 128 6.34 23.10 -52.73
CA VAL A 128 7.16 23.61 -51.62
C VAL A 128 8.20 22.58 -51.21
N THR A 129 9.38 23.05 -50.79
CA THR A 129 10.41 22.21 -50.17
C THR A 129 10.41 22.40 -48.66
N ILE A 130 10.44 21.27 -47.96
CA ILE A 130 10.32 21.10 -46.51
C ILE A 130 11.69 20.63 -45.99
N PRO A 131 12.53 21.49 -45.39
CA PRO A 131 13.76 21.05 -44.77
C PRO A 131 13.44 20.17 -43.56
N VAL A 132 14.08 19.00 -43.50
CA VAL A 132 14.04 18.12 -42.34
C VAL A 132 15.20 18.53 -41.43
N PRO A 133 14.95 18.91 -40.16
CA PRO A 133 16.02 19.31 -39.27
C PRO A 133 16.94 18.13 -38.97
N ASP A 134 18.23 18.41 -38.72
CA ASP A 134 19.24 17.37 -38.52
C ASP A 134 18.90 16.40 -37.37
N VAL A 135 18.13 16.85 -36.37
CA VAL A 135 17.68 16.04 -35.22
C VAL A 135 16.68 14.94 -35.60
N ASP A 136 15.85 15.17 -36.61
CA ASP A 136 14.85 14.22 -37.10
C ASP A 136 15.40 13.37 -38.26
N ARG A 137 16.64 13.64 -38.69
CA ARG A 137 17.26 13.02 -39.86
C ARG A 137 18.04 11.77 -39.47
N SER A 138 17.68 10.61 -40.02
CA SER A 138 18.57 9.45 -39.98
C SER A 138 19.73 9.60 -40.98
N LYS A 139 20.84 8.89 -40.80
CA LYS A 139 22.06 9.09 -41.61
C LYS A 139 21.87 8.95 -43.13
N GLY A 140 20.81 8.28 -43.58
CA GLY A 140 20.51 8.06 -45.00
C GLY A 140 19.34 8.88 -45.57
N ASP A 141 18.66 9.70 -44.76
CA ASP A 141 17.44 10.38 -45.20
C ASP A 141 17.73 11.64 -46.04
N LEU A 142 16.80 11.93 -46.95
CA LEU A 142 16.80 13.16 -47.75
C LEU A 142 16.76 14.39 -46.85
N ARG A 143 17.56 15.41 -47.17
CA ARG A 143 17.62 16.66 -46.39
C ARG A 143 16.33 17.48 -46.49
N ASN A 144 15.66 17.39 -47.63
CA ASN A 144 14.44 18.15 -47.91
C ASN A 144 13.38 17.20 -48.47
N LEU A 145 12.14 17.37 -48.02
CA LEU A 145 10.97 16.74 -48.60
C LEU A 145 10.32 17.71 -49.60
N ILE A 146 9.71 17.19 -50.66
CA ILE A 146 8.96 17.99 -51.63
C ILE A 146 7.47 17.68 -51.44
N GLY A 147 6.65 18.72 -51.36
CA GLY A 147 5.21 18.58 -51.21
C GLY A 147 4.44 19.66 -51.97
N ILE A 148 3.15 19.40 -52.19
CA ILE A 148 2.22 20.35 -52.80
C ILE A 148 1.27 20.84 -51.70
N VAL A 149 1.04 22.16 -51.64
CA VAL A 149 0.08 22.76 -50.69
C VAL A 149 -1.34 22.40 -51.12
N MET A 150 -2.06 21.65 -50.28
CA MET A 150 -3.42 21.18 -50.55
C MET A 150 -4.49 22.10 -49.97
N GLU A 151 -4.23 22.68 -48.80
CA GLU A 151 -5.18 23.51 -48.07
C GLU A 151 -4.45 24.41 -47.09
N VAL A 152 -5.03 25.58 -46.84
CA VAL A 152 -4.61 26.50 -45.80
C VAL A 152 -5.71 26.49 -44.73
N THR A 153 -5.36 26.09 -43.52
CA THR A 153 -6.29 26.10 -42.36
C THR A 153 -6.64 27.54 -41.96
N PRO A 154 -7.74 27.77 -41.21
CA PRO A 154 -8.14 29.09 -40.74
C PRO A 154 -7.03 29.80 -39.93
N ASP A 155 -6.26 29.02 -39.18
CA ASP A 155 -5.10 29.49 -38.41
C ASP A 155 -3.84 29.70 -39.26
N SER A 156 -3.98 29.69 -40.59
CA SER A 156 -2.94 29.86 -41.61
C SER A 156 -1.81 28.83 -41.58
N PHE A 157 -2.10 27.59 -41.16
CA PHE A 157 -1.20 26.45 -41.35
C PHE A 157 -1.47 25.73 -42.67
N TYR A 158 -0.40 25.25 -43.31
CA TYR A 158 -0.46 24.59 -44.62
C TYR A 158 -0.52 23.07 -44.48
N ASN A 159 -1.60 22.46 -44.99
CA ASN A 159 -1.65 21.02 -45.20
C ASN A 159 -0.92 20.71 -46.51
N THR A 160 0.17 19.96 -46.44
CA THR A 160 0.95 19.55 -47.61
C THR A 160 0.76 18.07 -47.90
N LYS A 161 0.67 17.73 -49.19
CA LYS A 161 0.73 16.34 -49.65
C LYS A 161 2.14 16.05 -50.12
N LEU A 162 2.79 15.07 -49.49
CA LEU A 162 4.06 14.54 -49.96
C LEU A 162 3.80 13.44 -51.00
N GLU A 163 4.61 13.37 -52.04
CA GLU A 163 4.46 12.38 -53.12
C GLU A 163 4.49 10.92 -52.62
N GLN A 164 5.01 10.66 -51.43
CA GLN A 164 5.23 9.31 -50.93
C GLN A 164 4.35 8.88 -49.74
N LYS A 165 3.58 9.79 -49.11
CA LYS A 165 2.58 9.50 -48.05
C LYS A 165 1.85 10.77 -47.61
N LEU A 166 0.57 10.64 -47.24
CA LEU A 166 -0.18 11.73 -46.60
C LEU A 166 0.27 11.83 -45.14
N VAL A 167 1.14 12.80 -44.81
CA VAL A 167 1.57 13.04 -43.43
C VAL A 167 1.08 14.43 -43.03
N ARG A 168 0.24 14.49 -42.00
CA ARG A 168 -0.18 15.77 -41.38
C ARG A 168 1.00 16.33 -40.61
N PHE A 169 1.84 17.06 -41.33
CA PHE A 169 2.86 17.85 -40.68
C PHE A 169 2.29 19.23 -40.35
N GLN A 170 2.26 19.57 -39.06
CA GLN A 170 2.12 20.95 -38.60
C GLN A 170 3.45 21.66 -38.86
N ILE A 171 3.73 21.93 -40.13
CA ILE A 171 5.03 22.37 -40.59
C ILE A 171 5.06 23.90 -40.59
N TYR A 172 5.79 24.45 -39.63
CA TYR A 172 6.32 25.81 -39.67
C TYR A 172 7.64 25.77 -40.40
N ILE A 173 7.58 25.81 -41.72
CA ILE A 173 8.78 25.80 -42.53
C ILE A 173 8.95 27.15 -43.19
N ALA A 174 10.16 27.68 -43.02
CA ALA A 174 10.74 28.64 -43.94
C ALA A 174 10.77 27.99 -45.33
N VAL A 175 9.67 28.10 -46.07
CA VAL A 175 9.53 27.49 -47.39
C VAL A 175 10.46 28.25 -48.33
N VAL A 176 11.53 27.60 -48.76
CA VAL A 176 12.31 28.06 -49.90
C VAL A 176 11.48 27.76 -51.15
N ARG A 177 10.97 28.80 -51.82
CA ARG A 177 10.20 28.66 -53.06
C ARG A 177 11.13 28.13 -54.16
N LEU A 178 10.76 27.02 -54.80
CA LEU A 178 11.42 26.62 -56.05
C LEU A 178 11.03 27.63 -57.15
N PRO A 179 11.98 28.20 -57.90
CA PRO A 179 11.66 29.06 -59.03
C PRO A 179 10.80 28.28 -60.04
N HIS A 180 9.78 28.96 -60.55
CA HIS A 180 8.75 28.45 -61.46
C HIS A 180 9.29 27.41 -62.46
N VAL A 181 8.83 26.16 -62.32
CA VAL A 181 8.87 25.21 -63.44
C VAL A 181 7.77 25.66 -64.41
N LEU A 182 8.19 26.00 -65.63
CA LEU A 182 7.37 26.54 -66.71
C LEU A 182 6.14 25.65 -66.99
N PRO A 183 5.01 26.23 -67.42
CA PRO A 183 3.84 25.45 -67.79
C PRO A 183 4.20 24.55 -68.98
N ILE A 184 3.95 23.26 -68.82
CA ILE A 184 3.93 22.32 -69.94
C ILE A 184 2.63 22.65 -70.70
N SER A 185 2.83 23.18 -71.90
CA SER A 185 1.82 23.45 -72.93
C SER A 185 1.00 22.23 -73.31
#